data_AF-A0A2N3LG79-F1
#
_entry.id   AF-A0A2N3LG79-F1
#
_cell.length_a   1.000
_cell.length_b   1.000
_cell.length_c   1.000
_cell.angle_alpha   90.00
_cell.angle_beta   90.00
_cell.angle_gamma   90.00
#
_symmetry.space_group_name_H-M   'P 1'
#
loop_
_entity.id
_entity.type
_entity.pdbx_description
1 polymer ?
#
loop_
_entity_poly.entity_id
_entity_poly.type
_entity_poly.pdbx_seq_one_letter_code
_entity_poly.pdbx_strand_id
1 'polypeptide(L)'
;MLLKCNYCDPKISKEMKANGIKPIKTINTSSDQYIKDEKGKYYHVECYVQHLIKKKYTEEEARKKLEERMEITKNEIQETLDRDEFFQWIKNYYDSSLPSYFCMKVSEIVKGTHDQVNEPISYVTLLDIYRTMAVYLHKNAMKKNFKKTGQRMNYDLAVVIGNYGDYKKYKERERQSNLSKIDIESKIHESKNYSNIIKKVNKKDKNDEFDLLDVMDELLL
;
A
#
# COMPACT_ATOMS: atom_id res chain seq x y z
N MET A 1 13.04 0.46 -14.54
CA MET A 1 12.96 -0.55 -15.64
C MET A 1 12.45 0.15 -16.88
N LEU A 2 12.88 -0.26 -18.09
CA LEU A 2 12.35 0.33 -19.32
C LEU A 2 11.28 -0.58 -19.95
N LEU A 3 10.13 -0.01 -20.29
CA LEU A 3 8.98 -0.64 -20.92
C LEU A 3 8.75 -0.06 -22.32
N LYS A 4 8.13 -0.88 -23.17
CA LYS A 4 7.78 -0.50 -24.54
C LYS A 4 6.37 0.10 -24.56
N CYS A 5 6.22 1.31 -25.08
CA CYS A 5 4.93 1.90 -25.41
C CYS A 5 4.34 1.23 -26.66
N ASN A 6 3.12 0.72 -26.58
CA ASN A 6 2.48 0.01 -27.70
C ASN A 6 1.87 0.94 -28.77
N TYR A 7 1.95 2.26 -28.57
CA TYR A 7 1.48 3.25 -29.52
C TYR A 7 2.62 3.91 -30.29
N CYS A 8 3.60 4.51 -29.59
CA CYS A 8 4.67 5.29 -30.21
C CYS A 8 5.94 4.49 -30.49
N ASP A 9 6.23 3.42 -29.74
CA ASP A 9 7.46 2.66 -29.99
C ASP A 9 7.31 1.75 -31.22
N PRO A 10 8.27 1.79 -32.17
CA PRO A 10 8.17 1.03 -33.40
C PRO A 10 8.11 -0.48 -33.16
N LYS A 11 7.33 -1.18 -33.98
CA LYS A 11 7.38 -2.65 -34.05
C LYS A 11 8.59 -3.05 -34.88
N ILE A 12 9.56 -3.69 -34.24
CA ILE A 12 10.77 -4.18 -34.92
C ILE A 12 10.50 -5.58 -35.47
N SER A 13 10.67 -5.75 -36.78
CA SER A 13 10.56 -7.05 -37.47
C SER A 13 11.77 -7.95 -37.19
N LYS A 14 11.68 -9.24 -37.56
CA LYS A 14 12.81 -10.17 -37.42
C LYS A 14 14.02 -9.75 -38.28
N GLU A 15 13.78 -9.24 -39.48
CA GLU A 15 14.82 -8.75 -40.39
C GLU A 15 15.53 -7.52 -39.82
N MET A 16 14.80 -6.58 -39.24
CA MET A 16 15.39 -5.41 -38.58
C MET A 16 16.30 -5.80 -37.40
N LYS A 17 15.93 -6.84 -36.65
CA LYS A 17 16.80 -7.39 -35.60
C LYS A 17 18.04 -8.08 -36.16
N ALA A 18 17.90 -8.81 -37.27
CA ALA A 18 19.04 -9.43 -37.95
C ALA A 18 20.05 -8.38 -38.44
N ASN A 19 19.56 -7.20 -38.82
CA ASN A 19 20.37 -6.03 -39.17
C ASN A 19 20.83 -5.20 -37.95
N GLY A 20 20.72 -5.73 -36.72
CA GLY A 20 21.25 -5.11 -35.51
C GLY A 20 20.39 -4.00 -34.88
N ILE A 21 19.20 -3.71 -35.43
CA ILE A 21 18.31 -2.66 -34.88
C ILE A 21 17.68 -3.16 -33.57
N LYS A 22 17.93 -2.45 -32.47
CA LYS A 22 17.44 -2.81 -31.13
C LYS A 22 16.05 -2.23 -30.85
N PRO A 23 15.18 -2.96 -30.11
CA PRO A 23 13.87 -2.46 -29.71
C PRO A 23 13.99 -1.24 -28.80
N ILE A 24 13.36 -0.15 -29.23
CA ILE A 24 13.23 1.08 -28.46
C ILE A 24 12.20 0.84 -27.34
N LYS A 25 12.51 1.34 -26.14
CA LYS A 25 11.65 1.31 -24.95
C LYS A 25 11.68 2.69 -24.31
N THR A 26 10.59 3.42 -24.44
CA THR A 26 10.51 4.84 -24.05
C THR A 26 9.81 5.10 -22.72
N ILE A 27 9.22 4.09 -22.08
CA ILE A 27 8.59 4.25 -20.76
C ILE A 27 9.59 3.86 -19.68
N ASN A 28 9.96 4.80 -18.82
CA ASN A 28 10.76 4.54 -17.63
C ASN A 28 9.87 4.39 -16.40
N THR A 29 9.79 3.18 -15.85
CA THR A 29 8.90 2.87 -14.71
C THR A 29 9.24 3.63 -13.42
N SER A 30 10.42 4.24 -13.34
CA SER A 30 10.88 4.95 -12.14
C SER A 30 10.54 6.44 -12.18
N SER A 31 10.25 7.01 -13.35
CA SER A 31 10.01 8.45 -13.53
C SER A 31 8.71 8.76 -14.23
N ASP A 32 8.25 7.88 -15.11
CA ASP A 32 7.16 8.18 -16.03
C ASP A 32 5.84 7.68 -15.47
N GLN A 33 4.78 8.44 -15.70
CA GLN A 33 3.42 7.94 -15.57
C GLN A 33 3.08 7.10 -16.81
N TYR A 34 2.52 5.92 -16.59
CA TYR A 34 2.18 5.00 -17.68
C TYR A 34 0.91 4.20 -17.36
N ILE A 35 0.31 3.70 -18.43
CA ILE A 35 -0.86 2.82 -18.39
C ILE A 35 -0.46 1.42 -18.83
N LYS A 36 -0.97 0.41 -18.12
CA LYS A 36 -1.00 -0.97 -18.60
C LYS A 36 -2.44 -1.30 -18.97
N ASP A 37 -2.74 -1.67 -20.22
CA ASP A 37 -4.09 -2.07 -20.64
C ASP A 37 -4.48 -3.47 -20.13
N GLU A 38 -5.74 -3.84 -20.31
CA GLU A 38 -6.30 -5.16 -19.94
C GLU A 38 -5.58 -6.34 -20.61
N LYS A 39 -4.91 -6.10 -21.74
CA LYS A 39 -4.12 -7.11 -22.48
C LYS A 39 -2.67 -7.15 -22.03
N GLY A 40 -2.31 -6.43 -20.96
CA GLY A 40 -0.95 -6.35 -20.42
C GLY A 40 0.01 -5.49 -21.24
N LYS A 41 -0.49 -4.62 -22.13
CA LYS A 41 0.33 -3.72 -22.95
C LYS A 41 0.53 -2.38 -22.26
N TYR A 42 1.75 -1.85 -22.35
CA TYR A 42 2.11 -0.57 -21.76
C TYR A 42 1.97 0.59 -22.76
N TYR A 43 1.58 1.76 -22.27
CA TYR A 43 1.44 3.00 -23.04
C TYR A 43 1.85 4.18 -22.14
N HIS A 44 2.41 5.24 -22.73
CA HIS A 44 2.36 6.55 -22.07
C HIS A 44 0.92 7.01 -21.91
N VAL A 45 0.67 7.89 -20.95
CA VAL A 45 -0.67 8.41 -20.64
C VAL A 45 -1.34 9.01 -21.88
N GLU A 46 -0.65 9.91 -22.57
CA GLU A 46 -1.14 10.60 -23.77
C GLU A 46 -1.29 9.62 -24.94
N CYS A 47 -0.35 8.69 -25.07
CA CYS A 47 -0.39 7.64 -26.08
C CYS A 47 -1.62 6.73 -25.92
N TYR A 48 -2.07 6.50 -24.68
CA TYR A 48 -3.27 5.71 -24.41
C TYR A 48 -4.54 6.43 -24.88
N VAL A 49 -4.66 7.74 -24.63
CA VAL A 49 -5.78 8.55 -25.15
C VAL A 49 -5.83 8.50 -26.67
N GLN A 50 -4.69 8.69 -27.34
CA GLN A 50 -4.61 8.62 -28.79
C GLN A 50 -4.95 7.23 -29.34
N HIS A 51 -4.60 6.17 -28.61
CA HIS A 51 -5.00 4.80 -28.94
C HIS A 51 -6.51 4.60 -28.83
N LEU A 52 -7.16 5.18 -27.82
CA LEU A 52 -8.61 5.13 -27.66
C LEU A 52 -9.32 5.93 -28.75
N ILE A 53 -8.84 7.13 -29.10
CA ILE A 53 -9.39 7.92 -30.21
C ILE A 53 -9.29 7.14 -31.54
N LYS A 54 -8.16 6.47 -31.80
CA LYS A 54 -8.03 5.58 -32.98
C LYS A 54 -9.00 4.41 -32.98
N LYS A 55 -9.47 3.99 -31.80
CA LYS A 55 -10.54 2.97 -31.63
C LYS A 55 -11.95 3.55 -31.71
N LYS A 56 -12.10 4.82 -32.13
CA LYS A 56 -13.37 5.53 -32.32
C LYS A 56 -14.10 5.92 -31.04
N TYR A 57 -13.39 6.05 -29.91
CA TYR A 57 -13.92 6.73 -28.74
C TYR A 57 -13.90 8.25 -28.94
N THR A 58 -14.85 8.97 -28.34
CA THR A 58 -14.76 10.44 -28.26
C THR A 58 -13.62 10.83 -27.31
N GLU A 59 -13.17 12.09 -27.38
CA GLU A 59 -12.11 12.56 -26.48
C GLU A 59 -12.53 12.48 -25.01
N GLU A 60 -13.79 12.80 -24.71
CA GLU A 60 -14.35 12.75 -23.36
C GLU A 60 -14.43 11.31 -22.83
N GLU A 61 -14.92 10.37 -23.64
CA GLU A 61 -14.93 8.94 -23.30
C GLU A 61 -13.52 8.39 -23.09
N ALA A 62 -12.57 8.82 -23.92
CA ALA A 62 -11.17 8.40 -23.82
C ALA A 62 -10.53 8.88 -22.51
N ARG A 63 -10.83 10.12 -22.08
CA ARG A 63 -10.35 10.68 -20.81
C ARG A 63 -10.95 9.95 -19.60
N LYS A 64 -12.25 9.67 -19.61
CA LYS A 64 -12.88 8.90 -18.53
C LYS A 64 -12.26 7.50 -18.40
N LYS A 65 -12.08 6.80 -19.52
CA LYS A 65 -11.39 5.49 -19.54
C LYS A 65 -9.93 5.57 -19.12
N LEU A 66 -9.25 6.68 -19.40
CA LEU A 66 -7.90 6.90 -18.92
C LEU A 66 -7.89 6.97 -17.39
N GLU A 67 -8.74 7.78 -16.77
CA GLU A 67 -8.80 7.93 -15.32
C GLU A 67 -9.07 6.59 -14.61
N GLU A 68 -10.09 5.87 -15.05
CA GLU A 68 -10.41 4.53 -14.53
C GLU A 68 -9.19 3.59 -14.64
N ARG A 69 -8.50 3.62 -15.79
CA ARG A 69 -7.35 2.74 -16.04
C ARG A 69 -6.09 3.17 -15.31
N MET A 70 -5.91 4.47 -15.05
CA MET A 70 -4.82 4.99 -14.22
C MET A 70 -4.92 4.43 -12.81
N GLU A 71 -6.12 4.48 -12.23
CA GLU A 71 -6.34 3.98 -10.86
C GLU A 71 -6.09 2.46 -10.78
N ILE A 72 -6.58 1.68 -11.76
CA ILE A 72 -6.29 0.24 -11.79
C ILE A 72 -4.80 -0.03 -11.96
N THR A 73 -4.13 0.70 -12.86
CA THR A 73 -2.68 0.53 -13.09
C THR A 73 -1.88 0.86 -11.82
N LYS A 74 -2.25 1.92 -11.11
CA LYS A 74 -1.65 2.29 -9.83
C LYS A 74 -1.83 1.19 -8.79
N ASN A 75 -3.03 0.63 -8.66
CA ASN A 75 -3.30 -0.47 -7.74
C ASN A 75 -2.53 -1.75 -8.10
N GLU A 76 -2.42 -2.10 -9.39
CA GLU A 76 -1.59 -3.24 -9.84
C GLU A 76 -0.09 -3.04 -9.56
N ILE A 77 0.40 -1.81 -9.70
CA ILE A 77 1.79 -1.46 -9.36
C ILE A 77 1.99 -1.59 -7.85
N GLN A 78 1.09 -1.02 -7.04
CA GLN A 78 1.18 -1.11 -5.58
C GLN A 78 1.14 -2.56 -5.11
N GLU A 79 0.21 -3.37 -5.62
CA GLU A 79 0.14 -4.80 -5.28
C GLU A 79 1.45 -5.54 -5.64
N THR A 80 2.08 -5.17 -6.76
CA THR A 80 3.38 -5.72 -7.16
C THR A 80 4.48 -5.33 -6.16
N LEU A 81 4.51 -4.08 -5.72
CA LEU A 81 5.47 -3.61 -4.71
C LEU A 81 5.27 -4.31 -3.38
N ASP A 82 4.01 -4.41 -2.91
CA ASP A 82 3.65 -5.07 -1.66
C ASP A 82 4.00 -6.56 -1.68
N ARG A 83 3.76 -7.22 -2.82
CA ARG A 83 4.15 -8.62 -3.05
C ARG A 83 5.66 -8.79 -2.96
N ASP A 84 6.40 -7.92 -3.63
CA ASP A 84 7.86 -8.00 -3.69
C ASP A 84 8.46 -7.71 -2.31
N GLU A 85 7.92 -6.75 -1.55
CA GLU A 85 8.30 -6.50 -0.15
C GLU A 85 8.03 -7.72 0.73
N PHE A 86 6.82 -8.30 0.64
CA PHE A 86 6.45 -9.49 1.42
C PHE A 86 7.41 -10.64 1.17
N PHE A 87 7.63 -11.02 -0.09
CA PHE A 87 8.49 -12.16 -0.42
C PHE A 87 9.95 -11.89 -0.11
N GLN A 88 10.43 -10.65 -0.28
CA GLN A 88 11.79 -10.29 0.12
C GLN A 88 11.97 -10.41 1.64
N TRP A 89 10.99 -9.98 2.43
CA TRP A 89 11.02 -10.14 3.88
C TRP A 89 11.00 -11.61 4.28
N ILE A 90 10.13 -12.44 3.69
CA ILE A 90 10.06 -13.89 3.97
C ILE A 90 11.38 -14.57 3.63
N LYS A 91 11.98 -14.25 2.48
CA LYS A 91 13.29 -14.78 2.06
C LYS A 91 14.36 -14.49 3.11
N ASN A 92 14.40 -13.25 3.61
CA ASN A 92 15.34 -12.83 4.64
C ASN A 92 15.06 -13.49 6.00
N TYR A 93 13.79 -13.58 6.39
CA TYR A 93 13.38 -14.13 7.68
C TYR A 93 13.70 -15.62 7.84
N TYR A 94 13.62 -16.38 6.75
CA TYR A 94 13.96 -17.81 6.74
C TYR A 94 15.37 -18.13 6.25
N ASP A 95 16.12 -17.12 5.78
CA ASP A 95 17.42 -17.28 5.11
C ASP A 95 17.40 -18.41 4.06
N SER A 96 16.39 -18.39 3.20
CA SER A 96 16.13 -19.49 2.26
C SER A 96 15.43 -19.02 1.01
N SER A 97 15.62 -19.74 -0.10
CA SER A 97 14.78 -19.59 -1.29
C SER A 97 13.32 -19.93 -0.98
N LEU A 98 12.43 -19.36 -1.79
CA LEU A 98 10.98 -19.52 -1.65
C LEU A 98 10.51 -20.70 -2.51
N PRO A 99 9.99 -21.79 -1.92
CA PRO A 99 9.44 -22.90 -2.69
C PRO A 99 8.22 -22.46 -3.49
N SER A 100 8.10 -22.90 -4.76
CA SER A 100 6.96 -22.52 -5.62
C SER A 100 5.60 -22.82 -4.98
N TYR A 101 5.49 -23.97 -4.29
CA TYR A 101 4.27 -24.36 -3.59
C TYR A 101 3.88 -23.39 -2.46
N PHE A 102 4.86 -22.82 -1.75
CA PHE A 102 4.60 -21.79 -0.76
C PHE A 102 4.07 -20.50 -1.42
N CYS A 103 4.71 -20.06 -2.51
CA CYS A 103 4.26 -18.89 -3.25
C CYS A 103 2.85 -19.06 -3.84
N MET A 104 2.51 -20.26 -4.31
CA MET A 104 1.16 -20.58 -4.79
C MET A 104 0.12 -20.42 -3.69
N LYS A 105 0.36 -21.00 -2.51
CA LYS A 105 -0.56 -20.84 -1.36
C LYS A 105 -0.75 -19.38 -0.97
N VAL A 106 0.34 -18.61 -0.89
CA VAL A 106 0.26 -17.18 -0.61
C VAL A 106 -0.61 -16.48 -1.67
N SER A 107 -0.44 -16.80 -2.96
CA SER A 107 -1.30 -16.23 -4.00
C SER A 107 -2.77 -16.62 -3.86
N GLU A 108 -3.08 -17.84 -3.45
CA GLU A 108 -4.46 -18.29 -3.22
C GLU A 108 -5.08 -17.57 -2.01
N ILE A 109 -4.31 -17.37 -0.94
CA ILE A 109 -4.72 -16.61 0.25
C ILE A 109 -5.00 -15.15 -0.10
N VAL A 110 -4.10 -14.52 -0.86
CA VAL A 110 -4.27 -13.13 -1.29
C VAL A 110 -5.50 -12.96 -2.18
N LYS A 111 -5.87 -13.98 -2.95
CA LYS A 111 -7.09 -13.99 -3.77
C LYS A 111 -8.33 -14.43 -3.00
N GLY A 112 -8.19 -14.92 -1.77
CA GLY A 112 -9.28 -15.50 -0.98
C GLY A 112 -9.80 -16.84 -1.53
N THR A 113 -9.00 -17.54 -2.32
CA THR A 113 -9.38 -18.84 -2.95
C THR A 113 -8.80 -20.05 -2.21
N HIS A 114 -8.05 -19.84 -1.13
CA HIS A 114 -7.47 -20.92 -0.34
C HIS A 114 -8.48 -21.41 0.71
N ASP A 115 -8.66 -22.72 0.86
CA ASP A 115 -9.70 -23.34 1.71
C ASP A 115 -9.68 -22.92 3.20
N GLN A 116 -8.54 -22.41 3.68
CA GLN A 116 -8.36 -21.97 5.07
C GLN A 116 -8.67 -20.48 5.29
N VAL A 117 -9.10 -19.74 4.27
CA VAL A 117 -9.50 -18.34 4.39
C VAL A 117 -10.91 -18.12 3.84
N ASN A 118 -11.69 -17.31 4.53
CA ASN A 118 -13.05 -16.94 4.09
C ASN A 118 -13.07 -15.63 3.30
N GLU A 119 -11.97 -14.89 3.30
CA GLU A 119 -11.82 -13.61 2.61
C GLU A 119 -10.36 -13.41 2.15
N PRO A 120 -10.13 -12.60 1.11
CA PRO A 120 -8.79 -12.21 0.68
C PRO A 120 -7.96 -11.56 1.80
N ILE A 121 -6.67 -11.90 1.89
CA ILE A 121 -5.73 -11.26 2.82
C ILE A 121 -4.57 -10.65 2.02
N SER A 122 -4.45 -9.31 2.01
CA SER A 122 -3.42 -8.62 1.24
C SER A 122 -1.99 -8.98 1.68
N TYR A 123 -1.01 -8.81 0.78
CA TYR A 123 0.41 -9.01 1.10
C TYR A 123 0.87 -8.14 2.27
N VAL A 124 0.43 -6.89 2.33
CA VAL A 124 0.74 -5.95 3.44
C VAL A 124 0.23 -6.50 4.77
N THR A 125 -1.02 -6.96 4.81
CA THR A 125 -1.62 -7.52 6.02
C THR A 125 -0.92 -8.80 6.45
N LEU A 126 -0.63 -9.71 5.52
CA LEU A 126 0.16 -10.91 5.81
C LEU A 126 1.53 -10.55 6.39
N LEU A 127 2.22 -9.59 5.78
CA LEU A 127 3.53 -9.12 6.24
C LEU A 127 3.48 -8.58 7.68
N ASP A 128 2.46 -7.78 8.00
CA ASP A 128 2.32 -7.20 9.34
C ASP A 128 2.03 -8.28 10.39
N ILE A 129 1.20 -9.28 10.07
CA ILE A 129 0.97 -10.43 10.97
C ILE A 129 2.28 -11.20 11.19
N TYR A 130 3.02 -11.50 10.12
CA TYR A 130 4.32 -12.16 10.21
C TYR A 130 5.30 -11.39 11.09
N ARG A 131 5.42 -10.07 10.91
CA ARG A 131 6.29 -9.20 11.70
C ARG A 131 5.86 -9.19 13.17
N THR A 132 4.56 -9.02 13.44
CA THR A 132 3.99 -9.02 14.78
C THR A 132 4.24 -10.35 15.49
N MET A 133 4.14 -11.47 14.77
CA MET A 133 4.26 -12.81 15.32
C MET A 133 5.68 -13.40 15.24
N ALA A 134 6.67 -12.70 14.68
CA ALA A 134 7.98 -13.27 14.35
C ALA A 134 8.65 -13.99 15.53
N VAL A 135 8.66 -13.37 16.71
CA VAL A 135 9.23 -13.98 17.93
C VAL A 135 8.48 -15.24 18.35
N TYR A 136 7.15 -15.22 18.25
CA TYR A 136 6.30 -16.36 18.58
C TYR A 136 6.52 -17.53 17.61
N LEU A 137 6.55 -17.24 16.31
CA LEU A 137 6.81 -18.23 15.26
C LEU A 137 8.18 -18.88 15.45
N HIS A 138 9.22 -18.10 15.74
CA HIS A 138 10.55 -18.62 16.03
C HIS A 138 10.57 -19.56 17.24
N LYS A 139 9.93 -19.17 18.36
CA LYS A 139 9.82 -20.01 19.56
C LYS A 139 9.09 -21.32 19.28
N ASN A 140 8.04 -21.30 18.47
CA ASN A 140 7.30 -22.51 18.11
C ASN A 140 8.11 -23.42 17.18
N ALA A 141 8.86 -22.85 16.23
CA ALA A 141 9.71 -23.62 15.34
C ALA A 141 10.78 -24.43 16.10
N MET A 142 11.38 -23.83 17.13
CA MET A 142 12.36 -24.51 18.00
C MET A 142 11.79 -25.71 18.75
N LYS A 143 10.48 -25.70 19.07
CA LYS A 143 9.81 -26.83 19.73
C LYS A 143 9.46 -27.97 18.77
N LYS A 144 9.32 -27.69 17.47
CA LYS A 144 8.80 -28.62 16.46
C LYS A 144 9.88 -29.35 15.66
N ASN A 145 11.16 -28.96 15.77
CA ASN A 145 12.29 -29.63 15.13
C ASN A 145 12.09 -29.90 13.62
N PHE A 146 11.71 -28.87 12.86
CA PHE A 146 11.53 -28.98 11.42
C PHE A 146 12.81 -29.42 10.71
N LYS A 147 12.73 -30.44 9.86
CA LYS A 147 13.87 -30.94 9.08
C LYS A 147 14.15 -30.14 7.81
N LYS A 148 13.12 -29.47 7.26
CA LYS A 148 13.22 -28.70 6.01
C LYS A 148 12.60 -27.31 6.21
N THR A 149 13.27 -26.27 5.70
CA THR A 149 12.77 -24.88 5.79
C THR A 149 11.39 -24.71 5.16
N GLY A 150 11.13 -25.38 4.03
CA GLY A 150 9.80 -25.36 3.40
C GLY A 150 8.68 -25.92 4.29
N GLN A 151 8.96 -26.89 5.16
CA GLN A 151 7.96 -27.38 6.13
C GLN A 151 7.66 -26.32 7.19
N ARG A 152 8.71 -25.66 7.70
CA ARG A 152 8.57 -24.54 8.63
C ARG A 152 7.77 -23.39 8.01
N MET A 153 8.10 -22.97 6.80
CA MET A 153 7.38 -21.91 6.07
C MET A 153 5.88 -22.21 5.94
N ASN A 154 5.52 -23.44 5.55
CA ASN A 154 4.11 -23.83 5.44
C ASN A 154 3.41 -23.87 6.80
N TYR A 155 4.09 -24.34 7.84
CA TYR A 155 3.55 -24.36 9.20
C TYR A 155 3.31 -22.95 9.73
N ASP A 156 4.32 -22.08 9.64
CA ASP A 156 4.23 -20.70 10.10
C ASP A 156 3.13 -19.95 9.33
N LEU A 157 2.99 -20.19 8.02
CA LEU A 157 1.89 -19.63 7.21
C LEU A 157 0.51 -20.06 7.74
N ALA A 158 0.33 -21.34 8.06
CA ALA A 158 -0.92 -21.82 8.64
C ALA A 158 -1.21 -21.18 10.01
N VAL A 159 -0.18 -20.98 10.83
CA VAL A 159 -0.30 -20.27 12.11
C VAL A 159 -0.70 -18.81 11.90
N VAL A 160 -0.05 -18.11 10.96
CA VAL A 160 -0.35 -16.71 10.59
C VAL A 160 -1.81 -16.56 10.15
N ILE A 161 -2.28 -17.42 9.24
CA ILE A 161 -3.66 -17.39 8.76
C ILE A 161 -4.64 -17.68 9.90
N GLY A 162 -4.35 -18.69 10.73
CA GLY A 162 -5.19 -19.03 11.88
C GLY A 162 -5.34 -17.89 12.88
N ASN A 163 -4.36 -16.98 12.96
CA ASN A 163 -4.38 -15.80 13.84
C ASN A 163 -4.95 -14.54 13.17
N TYR A 164 -5.34 -14.60 11.90
CA TYR A 164 -5.82 -13.42 11.17
C TYR A 164 -7.06 -12.79 11.83
N GLY A 165 -8.00 -13.61 12.31
CA GLY A 165 -9.18 -13.12 13.03
C GLY A 165 -8.85 -12.35 14.30
N ASP A 166 -7.88 -12.82 15.08
CA ASP A 166 -7.45 -12.15 16.31
C ASP A 166 -6.59 -10.92 16.02
N TYR A 167 -5.80 -10.97 14.96
CA TYR A 167 -5.08 -9.80 14.45
C TYR A 167 -6.03 -8.67 14.02
N LYS A 168 -7.16 -8.97 13.34
CA LYS A 168 -8.19 -7.96 13.03
C LYS A 168 -8.72 -7.29 14.29
N LYS A 169 -9.04 -8.08 15.33
CA LYS A 169 -9.47 -7.53 16.63
C LYS A 169 -8.39 -6.69 17.30
N TYR A 170 -7.12 -7.10 17.19
CA TYR A 170 -5.98 -6.33 17.69
C TYR A 170 -5.90 -4.96 17.00
N LYS A 171 -5.96 -4.92 15.66
CA LYS A 171 -5.91 -3.66 14.89
C LYS A 171 -7.09 -2.74 15.18
N GLU A 172 -8.28 -3.29 15.37
CA GLU A 172 -9.44 -2.49 15.75
C GLU A 172 -9.26 -1.85 17.13
N ARG A 173 -8.77 -2.61 18.12
CA ARG A 173 -8.44 -2.06 19.45
C ARG A 173 -7.33 -1.01 19.39
N GLU A 174 -6.30 -1.23 18.59
CA GLU A 174 -5.21 -0.27 18.37
C GLU A 174 -5.75 1.03 17.77
N ARG A 175 -6.64 0.95 16.77
CA ARG A 175 -7.31 2.10 16.16
C ARG A 175 -8.14 2.87 17.19
N GLN A 176 -8.97 2.19 17.96
CA GLN A 176 -9.79 2.81 19.00
C GLN A 176 -8.95 3.48 20.09
N SER A 177 -7.86 2.84 20.51
CA SER A 177 -6.94 3.42 21.49
C SER A 177 -6.18 4.63 20.95
N ASN A 178 -5.87 4.68 19.64
CA ASN A 178 -5.21 5.84 19.05
C ASN A 178 -6.17 7.02 18.89
N LEU A 179 -7.43 6.76 18.52
CA LEU A 179 -8.46 7.78 18.47
C LEU A 179 -8.72 8.39 19.85
N SER A 180 -8.78 7.58 20.90
CA SER A 180 -8.95 8.09 22.27
C SER A 180 -7.75 8.91 22.75
N LYS A 181 -6.52 8.56 22.37
CA LYS A 181 -5.33 9.38 22.66
C LYS A 181 -5.40 10.75 21.97
N ILE A 182 -5.78 10.79 20.69
CA ILE A 182 -5.95 12.04 19.95
C ILE A 182 -7.02 12.92 20.61
N ASP A 183 -8.17 12.35 20.99
CA ASP A 183 -9.24 13.08 21.68
C ASP A 183 -8.78 13.64 23.04
N ILE A 184 -8.01 12.85 23.82
CA ILE A 184 -7.42 13.31 25.08
C ILE A 184 -6.40 14.43 24.84
N GLU A 185 -5.53 14.30 23.84
CA GLU A 185 -4.56 15.34 23.49
C GLU A 185 -5.24 16.65 23.06
N SER A 186 -6.28 16.58 22.24
CA SER A 186 -7.11 17.73 21.85
C SER A 186 -7.76 18.39 23.05
N LYS A 187 -8.36 17.63 23.97
CA LYS A 187 -8.97 18.16 25.20
C LYS A 187 -7.95 18.78 26.15
N ILE A 188 -6.75 18.20 26.26
CA ILE A 188 -5.64 18.79 27.04
C ILE A 188 -5.18 20.09 26.39
N HIS A 189 -5.10 20.16 25.06
CA HIS A 189 -4.73 21.37 24.34
C HIS A 189 -5.77 22.49 24.54
N GLU A 190 -7.05 22.19 24.39
CA GLU A 190 -8.15 23.12 24.68
C GLU A 190 -8.11 23.60 26.14
N SER A 191 -7.98 22.68 27.10
CA SER A 191 -7.88 23.04 28.52
C SER A 191 -6.67 23.94 28.84
N LYS A 192 -5.52 23.69 28.21
CA LYS A 192 -4.34 24.56 28.33
C LYS A 192 -4.61 25.94 27.75
N ASN A 193 -5.28 26.04 26.61
CA ASN A 193 -5.66 27.33 26.01
C ASN A 193 -6.59 28.11 26.94
N TYR A 194 -7.63 27.49 27.49
CA TYR A 194 -8.51 28.12 28.49
C TYR A 194 -7.73 28.60 29.73
N SER A 195 -6.81 27.76 30.26
CA SER A 195 -6.01 28.13 31.42
C SER A 195 -5.05 29.30 31.15
N ASN A 196 -4.56 29.44 29.92
CA ASN A 196 -3.68 30.52 29.50
C ASN A 196 -4.45 31.82 29.31
N ILE A 197 -5.68 31.77 28.78
CA ILE A 197 -6.59 32.92 28.69
C ILE A 197 -6.91 33.44 30.09
N ILE A 198 -7.32 32.57 31.02
CA ILE A 198 -7.63 32.95 32.41
C ILE A 198 -6.41 33.57 33.11
N LYS A 199 -5.20 33.03 32.89
CA LYS A 199 -3.96 33.61 33.44
C LYS A 199 -3.61 34.98 32.86
N LYS A 200 -3.94 35.26 31.59
CA LYS A 200 -3.77 36.58 30.97
C LYS A 200 -4.79 37.58 31.50
N VAL A 201 -6.07 37.16 31.63
CA VAL A 201 -7.14 37.98 32.22
C VAL A 201 -6.77 38.38 33.66
N ASN A 202 -6.37 37.41 34.50
CA ASN A 202 -5.94 37.68 35.87
C ASN A 202 -4.64 38.50 35.99
N LYS A 203 -3.86 38.63 34.91
CA LYS A 203 -2.67 39.50 34.86
C LYS A 203 -2.98 40.94 34.42
N LYS A 204 -4.08 41.17 33.69
CA LYS A 204 -4.54 42.52 33.27
C LYS A 204 -5.25 43.28 34.40
N ASP A 205 -5.59 42.64 35.53
CA ASP A 205 -6.23 43.24 36.73
C ASP A 205 -5.33 44.23 37.54
N LYS A 206 -4.30 44.79 36.92
CA LYS A 206 -3.57 45.95 37.46
C LYS A 206 -3.59 47.07 36.42
N ASN A 207 -4.73 47.78 36.38
CA ASN A 207 -4.94 49.12 35.80
C ASN A 207 -5.33 49.29 34.31
N ASP A 208 -6.04 48.37 33.65
CA ASP A 208 -6.71 48.73 32.38
C ASP A 208 -8.11 48.10 32.24
N GLU A 209 -9.04 48.89 31.70
CA GLU A 209 -10.45 48.56 31.46
C GLU A 209 -10.57 47.31 30.56
N PHE A 210 -11.30 46.30 31.03
CA PHE A 210 -11.41 44.99 30.39
C PHE A 210 -12.26 45.07 29.11
N ASP A 211 -11.63 45.07 27.94
CA ASP A 211 -12.33 44.99 26.64
C ASP A 211 -12.64 43.53 26.26
N LEU A 212 -13.93 43.22 26.15
CA LEU A 212 -14.47 41.91 25.83
C LEU A 212 -14.10 41.45 24.40
N LEU A 213 -13.81 42.40 23.49
CA LEU A 213 -13.51 42.13 22.08
C LEU A 213 -12.14 41.45 21.89
N ASP A 214 -11.16 41.76 22.73
CA ASP A 214 -9.82 41.13 22.72
C ASP A 214 -9.85 39.61 22.98
N VAL A 215 -10.84 39.14 23.75
CA VAL A 215 -11.00 37.72 24.11
C VAL A 215 -11.73 36.95 23.01
N MET A 216 -12.59 37.62 22.25
CA MET A 216 -13.37 37.00 21.18
C MET A 216 -12.52 36.65 19.95
N ASP A 217 -11.54 37.49 19.59
CA ASP A 217 -10.64 37.23 18.46
C ASP A 217 -9.67 36.06 18.72
N GLU A 218 -9.31 35.78 19.97
CA GLU A 218 -8.37 34.69 20.33
C GLU A 218 -9.05 33.31 20.42
N LEU A 219 -10.40 33.25 20.50
CA LEU A 219 -11.18 32.00 20.49
C LEU A 219 -11.55 31.51 19.07
N LEU A 220 -11.34 32.35 18.05
CA LEU A 220 -11.70 32.09 16.65
C LEU A 220 -10.48 31.73 15.75
N LEU A 221 -9.29 31.59 16.34
CA LEU A 221 -8.05 31.07 15.72
C LEU A 221 -7.73 29.67 16.25
#